data_AF-A0AAW0E6G5-F1
#
_entry.id   AF-A0AAW0E6G5-F1
#
_cell.length_a   1.000
_cell.length_b   1.000
_cell.length_c   1.000
_cell.angle_alpha   90.00
_cell.angle_beta   90.00
_cell.angle_gamma   90.00
#
_symmetry.space_group_name_H-M   'P 1'
#
loop_
_entity.id
_entity.type
_entity.pdbx_description
1 polymer ?
#
loop_
_entity_poly.entity_id
_entity_poly.type
_entity_poly.pdbx_seq_one_letter_code
_entity_poly.pdbx_strand_id
1 'polypeptide(L)'
;MSAENTDPLAPREEEADVHFEPVIRLTEQVDTKTHEEDEDVLFKMRAKLFRFDVGSSEWKERGTGDVRLLSHKETKKVRLVMRRDKTLKVCANHVITPDMRLQPNIGSDRSWVWKVAADYSESPPTPETLAIRFANSENANEFKTQFEAAQKSNAGLAGGAPDTVAPTEEKKEEPKADETEKEEEAEKKDEEKKDEEKKD
;
A
#
# COMPACT_ATOMS: atom_id res chain seq x y z
N MET A 1 14.89 -42.32 -44.91
CA MET A 1 15.06 -42.14 -43.45
C MET A 1 16.45 -41.58 -43.24
N SER A 2 16.59 -40.26 -43.24
CA SER A 2 17.87 -39.59 -43.06
C SER A 2 18.13 -39.49 -41.56
N ALA A 3 19.18 -40.14 -41.08
CA ALA A 3 19.57 -40.13 -39.70
C ALA A 3 20.03 -38.72 -39.31
N GLU A 4 19.38 -38.12 -38.32
CA GLU A 4 19.88 -36.93 -37.63
C GLU A 4 21.21 -37.29 -36.95
N ASN A 5 22.28 -36.65 -37.41
CA ASN A 5 23.60 -36.80 -36.87
C ASN A 5 23.70 -35.98 -35.57
N THR A 6 23.36 -36.58 -34.43
CA THR A 6 23.57 -35.99 -33.11
C THR A 6 24.93 -36.40 -32.57
N ASP A 7 25.98 -35.75 -33.07
CA ASP A 7 27.32 -35.86 -32.49
C ASP A 7 27.38 -35.09 -31.15
N PRO A 8 27.50 -35.76 -29.99
CA PRO A 8 27.57 -35.11 -28.68
C PRO A 8 28.89 -34.35 -28.42
N LEU A 9 29.86 -34.44 -29.35
CA LEU A 9 31.16 -33.77 -29.30
C LEU A 9 31.28 -32.61 -30.29
N ALA A 10 30.19 -32.21 -30.96
CA ALA A 10 30.19 -30.99 -31.76
C ALA A 10 30.59 -29.80 -30.86
N PRO A 11 31.59 -28.97 -31.26
CA PRO A 11 31.94 -27.76 -30.53
C PRO A 11 30.66 -26.94 -30.37
N ARG A 12 30.23 -26.70 -29.14
CA ARG A 12 29.16 -25.73 -28.88
C ARG A 12 29.68 -24.42 -29.42
N GLU A 13 28.94 -23.82 -30.35
CA GLU A 13 29.24 -22.46 -30.82
C GLU A 13 29.43 -21.60 -29.57
N GLU A 14 30.64 -21.06 -29.37
CA GLU A 14 30.95 -20.22 -28.21
C GLU A 14 29.99 -19.04 -28.26
N GLU A 15 29.05 -18.97 -27.32
CA GLU A 15 28.14 -17.85 -27.21
C GLU A 15 28.97 -16.57 -27.09
N ALA A 16 28.73 -15.60 -27.97
CA ALA A 16 29.45 -14.34 -27.97
C ALA A 16 29.17 -13.61 -26.64
N ASP A 17 30.18 -13.56 -25.76
CA ASP A 17 30.13 -12.81 -24.51
C ASP A 17 30.25 -11.31 -24.82
N VAL A 18 29.11 -10.68 -25.11
CA VAL A 18 29.04 -9.25 -25.45
C VAL A 18 29.25 -8.42 -24.19
N HIS A 19 30.41 -7.78 -24.09
CA HIS A 19 30.73 -6.85 -23.02
C HIS A 19 30.08 -5.47 -23.23
N PHE A 20 29.49 -4.91 -22.17
CA PHE A 20 28.93 -3.56 -22.16
C PHE A 20 29.61 -2.69 -21.11
N GLU A 21 30.05 -1.49 -21.49
CA GLU A 21 30.54 -0.51 -20.52
C GLU A 21 29.39 0.07 -19.69
N PRO A 22 29.48 0.08 -18.34
CA PRO A 22 28.43 0.64 -17.49
C PRO A 22 28.31 2.16 -17.67
N VAL A 23 27.12 2.62 -18.07
CA VAL A 23 26.81 4.06 -18.19
C VAL A 23 26.84 4.76 -16.83
N ILE A 24 26.45 4.06 -15.77
CA ILE A 24 26.42 4.58 -14.39
C ILE A 24 27.11 3.56 -13.50
N ARG A 25 28.09 4.03 -12.72
CA ARG A 25 28.77 3.23 -11.70
C ARG A 25 28.20 3.64 -10.34
N LEU A 26 27.46 2.73 -9.70
CA LEU A 26 27.05 2.87 -8.31
C LEU A 26 28.29 2.63 -7.43
N THR A 27 29.05 3.69 -7.16
CA THR A 27 30.31 3.62 -6.41
C THR A 27 30.13 3.46 -4.90
N GLU A 28 28.97 3.87 -4.38
CA GLU A 28 28.66 3.80 -2.96
C GLU A 28 27.57 2.77 -2.71
N GLN A 29 27.82 1.87 -1.77
CA GLN A 29 26.80 0.95 -1.27
C GLN A 29 25.80 1.76 -0.43
N VAL A 30 24.58 1.90 -0.93
CA VAL A 30 23.51 2.57 -0.20
C VAL A 30 23.04 1.66 0.93
N ASP A 31 23.05 2.18 2.16
CA ASP A 31 22.43 1.50 3.30
C ASP A 31 20.90 1.52 3.13
N THR A 32 20.30 0.34 3.00
CA THR A 32 18.86 0.20 2.78
C THR A 32 18.18 -0.21 4.08
N LYS A 33 17.34 0.67 4.61
CA LYS A 33 16.47 0.36 5.75
C LYS A 33 15.13 -0.19 5.28
N THR A 34 14.60 -1.15 6.03
CA THR A 34 13.30 -1.76 5.76
C THR A 34 12.14 -0.95 6.33
N HIS A 35 12.43 -0.11 7.34
CA HIS A 35 11.45 0.61 8.16
C HIS A 35 10.52 -0.32 8.94
N GLU A 36 11.09 -1.44 9.39
CA GLU A 36 10.45 -2.50 10.19
C GLU A 36 11.33 -2.88 11.39
N GLU A 37 12.44 -2.18 11.63
CA GLU A 37 13.44 -2.48 12.66
C GLU A 37 12.90 -2.23 14.09
N ASP A 38 11.93 -1.32 14.22
CA ASP A 38 11.28 -0.94 15.47
C ASP A 38 9.99 -1.74 15.74
N GLU A 39 9.82 -2.88 15.06
CA GLU A 39 8.62 -3.70 15.18
C GLU A 39 8.95 -5.16 15.51
N ASP A 40 8.09 -5.78 16.32
CA ASP A 40 8.14 -7.20 16.64
C ASP A 40 7.20 -7.98 15.71
N VAL A 41 7.68 -9.10 15.18
CA VAL A 41 6.89 -9.99 14.32
C VAL A 41 5.98 -10.87 15.19
N LEU A 42 4.68 -10.57 15.20
CA LEU A 42 3.68 -11.36 15.93
C LEU A 42 3.23 -12.60 15.14
N PHE A 43 3.22 -12.49 13.81
CA PHE A 43 2.82 -13.56 12.91
C PHE A 43 3.59 -13.44 11.61
N LYS A 44 3.96 -14.59 11.02
CA LYS A 44 4.57 -14.68 9.70
C LYS A 44 4.12 -15.96 9.02
N MET A 45 3.56 -15.83 7.82
CA MET A 45 3.14 -17.01 7.06
C MET A 45 3.11 -16.75 5.56
N ARG A 46 3.40 -17.80 4.79
CA ARG A 46 3.30 -17.80 3.34
C ARG A 46 1.84 -17.66 2.88
N ALA A 47 1.58 -16.72 1.98
CA ALA A 47 0.25 -16.48 1.42
C ALA A 47 0.28 -15.95 -0.02
N LYS A 48 -0.89 -15.96 -0.66
CA LYS A 48 -1.16 -15.24 -1.91
C LYS A 48 -2.26 -14.20 -1.67
N LEU A 49 -1.98 -12.95 -2.03
CA LEU A 49 -2.86 -11.81 -1.88
C LEU A 49 -3.46 -11.40 -3.22
N PHE A 50 -4.74 -11.08 -3.20
CA PHE A 50 -5.53 -10.60 -4.31
C PHE A 50 -6.18 -9.27 -3.95
N ARG A 51 -6.47 -8.50 -4.99
CA ARG A 51 -7.21 -7.24 -4.92
C ARG A 51 -8.45 -7.35 -5.80
N PHE A 52 -9.59 -6.90 -5.30
CA PHE A 52 -10.78 -6.80 -6.13
C PHE A 52 -10.71 -5.54 -7.00
N ASP A 53 -10.76 -5.73 -8.32
CA ASP A 53 -10.85 -4.64 -9.28
C ASP A 53 -12.31 -4.26 -9.49
N VAL A 54 -12.70 -3.05 -9.07
CA VAL A 54 -14.10 -2.60 -9.17
C VAL A 54 -14.51 -2.38 -10.63
N GLY A 55 -13.58 -1.97 -11.50
CA GLY A 55 -13.86 -1.69 -12.91
C GLY A 55 -14.20 -2.94 -13.70
N SER A 56 -13.40 -4.01 -13.56
CA SER A 56 -13.65 -5.30 -14.21
C SER A 56 -14.44 -6.32 -13.36
N SER A 57 -14.77 -5.97 -12.11
CA SER A 57 -15.48 -6.86 -11.17
C SER A 57 -14.82 -8.23 -10.99
N GLU A 58 -13.49 -8.25 -10.91
CA GLU A 58 -12.70 -9.48 -10.83
C GLU A 58 -11.61 -9.42 -9.77
N TRP A 59 -11.14 -10.59 -9.34
CA TRP A 59 -9.99 -10.71 -8.45
C TRP A 59 -8.69 -10.72 -9.25
N LYS A 60 -7.82 -9.73 -9.02
CA LYS A 60 -6.46 -9.68 -9.60
C LYS A 60 -5.42 -10.09 -8.56
N GLU A 61 -4.43 -10.88 -8.98
CA GLU A 61 -3.30 -11.21 -8.10
C GLU A 61 -2.52 -9.93 -7.78
N ARG A 62 -2.36 -9.65 -6.49
CA ARG A 62 -1.62 -8.48 -6.00
C ARG A 62 -0.19 -8.86 -5.63
N GLY A 63 0.01 -10.04 -5.04
CA GLY A 63 1.34 -10.55 -4.69
C GLY A 63 1.34 -11.91 -4.03
N THR A 64 2.47 -12.61 -4.12
CA THR A 64 2.74 -13.87 -3.42
C THR A 64 4.01 -13.70 -2.58
N GLY A 65 3.95 -14.09 -1.31
CA GLY A 65 5.02 -13.81 -0.35
C GLY A 65 4.64 -14.16 1.09
N ASP A 66 5.44 -13.68 2.05
CA ASP A 66 5.13 -13.83 3.47
C ASP A 66 4.30 -12.63 3.96
N VAL A 67 3.09 -12.89 4.46
CA VAL A 67 2.32 -11.91 5.22
C VAL A 67 2.83 -11.86 6.65
N ARG A 68 2.99 -10.66 7.20
CA ARG A 68 3.44 -10.42 8.57
C ARG A 68 2.49 -9.49 9.30
N LEU A 69 2.26 -9.79 10.58
CA LEU A 69 1.66 -8.86 11.52
C LEU A 69 2.78 -8.32 12.41
N LEU A 70 3.01 -7.00 12.33
CA LEU A 70 4.12 -6.32 12.96
C LEU A 70 3.57 -5.39 14.05
N SER A 71 4.09 -5.50 15.28
CA SER A 71 3.73 -4.63 16.40
C SER A 71 4.85 -3.66 16.69
N HIS A 72 4.56 -2.37 16.64
CA HIS A 72 5.56 -1.35 16.94
C HIS A 72 5.99 -1.38 18.42
N LYS A 73 7.29 -1.35 18.69
CA LYS A 73 7.86 -1.56 20.03
C LYS A 73 7.41 -0.51 21.05
N GLU A 74 7.21 0.73 20.62
CA GLU A 74 6.80 1.83 21.50
C GLU A 74 5.27 1.97 21.56
N THR A 75 4.66 2.30 20.42
CA THR A 75 3.20 2.56 20.32
C THR A 75 2.32 1.32 20.44
N LYS A 76 2.89 0.11 20.34
CA LYS A 76 2.20 -1.19 20.35
C LYS A 76 1.15 -1.36 19.25
N LYS A 77 1.08 -0.43 18.29
CA LYS A 77 0.17 -0.51 17.14
C LYS A 77 0.60 -1.65 16.23
N VAL A 78 -0.36 -2.46 15.82
CA VAL A 78 -0.14 -3.61 14.93
C VAL A 78 -0.55 -3.27 13.50
N ARG A 79 0.33 -3.52 12.53
CA ARG A 79 0.06 -3.40 11.10
C ARG A 79 0.29 -4.70 10.35
N LEU A 80 -0.37 -4.85 9.21
CA LEU A 80 -0.14 -5.93 8.26
C LEU A 80 0.84 -5.43 7.19
N VAL A 81 1.92 -6.17 6.98
CA VAL A 81 2.88 -5.93 5.90
C VAL A 81 3.11 -7.22 5.12
N MET A 82 3.05 -7.14 3.79
CA MET A 82 3.35 -8.26 2.89
C MET A 82 4.24 -7.78 1.75
N ARG A 83 5.28 -8.55 1.43
CA ARG A 83 6.22 -8.28 0.33
C ARG A 83 6.19 -9.42 -0.68
N ARG A 84 6.32 -9.10 -1.96
CA ARG A 84 6.42 -10.07 -3.04
C ARG A 84 7.76 -10.79 -3.01
N ASP A 85 7.76 -12.06 -3.35
CA ASP A 85 9.00 -12.80 -3.55
C ASP A 85 9.89 -12.15 -4.60
N LYS A 86 11.21 -12.36 -4.42
CA LYS A 86 12.30 -11.96 -5.32
C LYS A 86 12.46 -10.44 -5.45
N THR A 87 11.38 -9.73 -5.77
CA THR A 87 11.36 -8.27 -5.93
C THR A 87 11.32 -7.52 -4.60
N LEU A 88 10.86 -8.15 -3.52
CA LEU A 88 10.71 -7.57 -2.18
C LEU A 88 9.81 -6.31 -2.12
N LYS A 89 9.10 -6.01 -3.21
CA LYS A 89 8.13 -4.91 -3.29
C LYS A 89 6.98 -5.17 -2.34
N VAL A 90 6.59 -4.15 -1.59
CA VAL A 90 5.42 -4.19 -0.72
C VAL A 90 4.17 -4.38 -1.58
N CYS A 91 3.28 -5.29 -1.17
CA CYS A 91 1.99 -5.53 -1.82
C CYS A 91 0.81 -5.43 -0.86
N ALA A 92 1.06 -5.22 0.44
CA ALA A 92 0.09 -4.72 1.42
C ALA A 92 0.85 -4.05 2.56
N ASN A 93 0.31 -2.91 3.03
CA ASN A 93 0.82 -2.17 4.18
C ASN A 93 -0.31 -1.34 4.78
N HIS A 94 -0.92 -1.80 5.86
CA HIS A 94 -1.98 -1.06 6.52
C HIS A 94 -2.08 -1.43 8.00
N VAL A 95 -2.52 -0.49 8.81
CA VAL A 95 -2.85 -0.73 10.22
C VAL A 95 -4.06 -1.65 10.31
N ILE A 96 -4.05 -2.59 11.26
CA ILE A 96 -5.23 -3.42 11.52
C ILE A 96 -6.20 -2.62 12.39
N THR A 97 -7.30 -2.15 11.81
CA THR A 97 -8.27 -1.32 12.53
C THR A 97 -9.40 -2.18 13.15
N PRO A 98 -10.04 -1.71 14.24
CA PRO A 98 -11.08 -2.46 14.94
C PRO A 98 -12.35 -2.72 14.11
N ASP A 99 -12.57 -1.96 13.04
CA ASP A 99 -13.71 -2.06 12.13
C ASP A 99 -13.52 -3.08 11.00
N MET A 100 -12.28 -3.51 10.73
CA MET A 100 -12.02 -4.56 9.72
C MET A 100 -12.74 -5.86 10.07
N ARG A 101 -13.20 -6.62 9.08
CA ARG A 101 -13.86 -7.92 9.29
C ARG A 101 -13.36 -8.91 8.26
N LEU A 102 -12.75 -9.99 8.71
CA LEU A 102 -12.38 -11.12 7.85
C LEU A 102 -13.64 -11.93 7.53
N GLN A 103 -14.06 -11.89 6.27
CA GLN A 103 -15.20 -12.65 5.76
C GLN A 103 -14.72 -13.87 4.97
N PRO A 104 -15.37 -15.04 5.10
CA PRO A 104 -15.02 -16.20 4.31
C PRO A 104 -15.25 -15.93 2.82
N ASN A 105 -14.36 -16.41 1.95
CA ASN A 105 -14.56 -16.32 0.51
C ASN A 105 -15.43 -17.49 0.01
N ILE A 106 -16.40 -17.21 -0.85
CA ILE A 106 -17.29 -18.25 -1.39
C ILE A 106 -16.46 -19.25 -2.20
N GLY A 107 -16.61 -20.55 -1.88
CA GLY A 107 -15.86 -21.60 -2.56
C GLY A 107 -14.41 -21.79 -2.09
N SER A 108 -13.99 -21.15 -0.99
CA SER A 108 -12.69 -21.41 -0.37
C SER A 108 -12.78 -21.49 1.16
N ASP A 109 -12.24 -22.56 1.73
CA ASP A 109 -12.06 -22.80 3.16
C ASP A 109 -10.73 -22.25 3.72
N ARG A 110 -9.88 -21.72 2.84
CA ARG A 110 -8.51 -21.28 3.13
C ARG A 110 -8.25 -19.84 2.71
N SER A 111 -9.32 -19.05 2.56
CA SER A 111 -9.23 -17.67 2.12
C SER A 111 -10.13 -16.73 2.94
N TRP A 112 -9.63 -15.53 3.21
CA TRP A 112 -10.37 -14.45 3.86
C TRP A 112 -10.43 -13.21 2.99
N VAL A 113 -11.52 -12.45 3.09
CA VAL A 113 -11.74 -11.19 2.40
C VAL A 113 -11.98 -10.09 3.43
N TRP A 114 -11.39 -8.91 3.23
CA TRP A 114 -11.67 -7.72 4.04
C TRP A 114 -11.51 -6.43 3.25
N LYS A 115 -12.07 -5.35 3.79
CA LYS A 115 -11.92 -3.99 3.27
C LYS A 115 -10.89 -3.23 4.08
N VAL A 116 -10.09 -2.42 3.39
CA VAL A 116 -9.08 -1.54 3.96
C VAL A 116 -9.39 -0.13 3.47
N ALA A 117 -9.47 0.84 4.38
CA ALA A 117 -9.75 2.22 4.01
C ALA A 117 -8.52 2.93 3.41
N ALA A 118 -7.33 2.62 3.92
CA ALA A 118 -6.06 3.18 3.45
C ALA A 118 -4.95 2.12 3.50
N ASP A 119 -4.62 1.55 2.34
CA ASP A 119 -3.45 0.70 2.14
C ASP A 119 -2.30 1.51 1.52
N TYR A 120 -1.12 1.40 2.12
CA TYR A 120 0.09 2.17 1.84
C TYR A 120 1.13 1.34 1.07
N SER A 121 0.69 0.32 0.31
CA SER A 121 1.63 -0.42 -0.56
C SER A 121 1.93 0.31 -1.87
N GLU A 122 1.09 1.26 -2.24
CA GLU A 122 1.29 2.21 -3.33
C GLU A 122 1.19 3.64 -2.76
N SER A 123 1.64 4.64 -3.53
CA SER A 123 1.50 6.06 -3.18
C SER A 123 0.72 6.78 -4.27
N PRO A 124 -0.36 7.51 -3.96
CA PRO A 124 -0.93 7.75 -2.61
C PRO A 124 -1.64 6.52 -2.01
N PRO A 125 -2.00 6.53 -0.71
CA PRO A 125 -2.72 5.43 -0.07
C PRO A 125 -4.12 5.23 -0.68
N THR A 126 -4.51 3.98 -0.91
CA THR A 126 -5.78 3.65 -1.57
C THR A 126 -6.71 2.80 -0.70
N PRO A 127 -8.04 2.97 -0.81
CA PRO A 127 -8.98 2.01 -0.27
C PRO A 127 -8.96 0.73 -1.12
N GLU A 128 -8.95 -0.43 -0.47
CA GLU A 128 -8.81 -1.72 -1.13
C GLU A 128 -9.79 -2.75 -0.56
N THR A 129 -10.28 -3.64 -1.43
CA THR A 129 -10.92 -4.88 -1.00
C THR A 129 -9.96 -6.02 -1.31
N LEU A 130 -9.41 -6.62 -0.25
CA LEU A 130 -8.34 -7.60 -0.34
C LEU A 130 -8.88 -8.99 -0.05
N ALA A 131 -8.32 -9.99 -0.74
CA ALA A 131 -8.49 -11.39 -0.39
C ALA A 131 -7.12 -12.04 -0.20
N ILE A 132 -6.97 -12.83 0.84
CA ILE A 132 -5.74 -13.58 1.10
C ILE A 132 -6.05 -15.07 1.12
N ARG A 133 -5.19 -15.87 0.49
CA ARG A 133 -5.31 -17.32 0.43
C ARG A 133 -4.06 -17.99 1.00
N PHE A 134 -4.28 -18.98 1.86
CA PHE A 134 -3.23 -19.77 2.50
C PHE A 134 -3.13 -21.17 1.88
N ALA A 135 -2.13 -21.94 2.31
CA ALA A 135 -1.90 -23.30 1.81
C ALA A 135 -3.08 -24.24 2.14
N ASN A 136 -3.60 -24.16 3.36
CA ASN A 136 -4.68 -24.99 3.89
C ASN A 136 -5.59 -24.17 4.82
N SER A 137 -6.69 -24.78 5.28
CA SER A 137 -7.67 -24.13 6.15
C SER A 137 -7.16 -23.87 7.56
N GLU A 138 -6.30 -24.74 8.09
CA GLU A 138 -5.64 -24.56 9.39
C GLU A 138 -4.84 -23.25 9.45
N ASN A 139 -3.96 -23.04 8.48
CA ASN A 139 -3.18 -21.82 8.31
C ASN A 139 -4.06 -20.57 8.16
N ALA A 140 -5.16 -20.68 7.42
CA ALA A 140 -6.09 -19.58 7.27
C ALA A 140 -6.77 -19.23 8.59
N ASN A 141 -7.15 -20.23 9.40
CA ASN A 141 -7.74 -20.01 10.71
C ASN A 141 -6.73 -19.42 11.70
N GLU A 142 -5.47 -19.87 11.67
CA GLU A 142 -4.40 -19.29 12.49
C GLU A 142 -4.20 -17.81 12.17
N PHE A 143 -4.13 -17.44 10.88
CA PHE A 143 -4.09 -16.04 10.47
C PHE A 143 -5.28 -15.25 11.01
N LYS A 144 -6.50 -15.79 10.90
CA LYS A 144 -7.69 -15.13 11.41
C LYS A 144 -7.60 -14.88 12.92
N THR A 145 -7.18 -15.87 13.69
CA THR A 145 -6.99 -15.72 15.14
C THR A 145 -6.00 -14.62 15.47
N GLN A 146 -4.85 -14.56 14.78
CA GLN A 146 -3.82 -13.55 15.01
C GLN A 146 -4.27 -12.16 14.55
N PHE A 147 -5.00 -12.07 13.44
CA PHE A 147 -5.59 -10.83 12.95
C PHE A 147 -6.60 -10.27 13.95
N GLU A 148 -7.52 -11.08 14.45
CA GLU A 148 -8.51 -10.66 15.45
C GLU A 148 -7.87 -10.30 16.80
N ALA A 149 -6.78 -10.98 17.19
CA ALA A 149 -5.99 -10.60 18.37
C ALA A 149 -5.34 -9.21 18.19
N ALA A 150 -4.76 -8.95 17.01
CA ALA A 150 -4.22 -7.63 16.66
C ALA A 150 -5.29 -6.55 16.65
N GLN A 151 -6.50 -6.83 16.16
CA GLN A 151 -7.63 -5.90 16.21
C GLN A 151 -7.99 -5.51 17.64
N LYS A 152 -8.07 -6.49 18.55
CA LYS A 152 -8.34 -6.24 19.97
C LYS A 152 -7.22 -5.42 20.62
N SER A 153 -5.96 -5.73 20.30
CA SER A 153 -4.80 -4.96 20.78
C SER A 153 -4.89 -3.50 20.34
N ASN A 154 -5.13 -3.25 19.05
CA ASN A 154 -5.25 -1.89 18.52
C ASN A 154 -6.48 -1.14 19.04
N ALA A 155 -7.60 -1.82 19.25
CA ALA A 155 -8.79 -1.23 19.86
C ALA A 155 -8.52 -0.74 21.29
N GLY A 156 -7.75 -1.50 22.07
CA GLY A 156 -7.34 -1.11 23.42
C GLY A 156 -6.44 0.12 23.46
N LEU A 157 -5.67 0.38 22.39
CA LEU A 157 -4.76 1.52 22.28
C LEU A 157 -5.46 2.79 21.80
N ALA A 158 -6.50 2.67 20.98
CA ALA A 158 -7.26 3.81 20.46
C ALA A 158 -8.03 4.61 21.54
N GLY A 159 -8.11 4.08 22.77
CA GLY A 159 -8.68 4.77 23.93
C GLY A 159 -7.72 5.71 24.67
N GLY A 160 -6.46 5.84 24.24
CA GLY A 160 -5.45 6.69 24.88
C GLY A 160 -4.77 7.64 23.89
N ALA A 161 -5.13 8.92 24.00
CA ALA A 161 -4.51 10.15 23.47
C ALA A 161 -4.05 10.19 21.98
N PRO A 162 -4.34 11.30 21.26
CA PRO A 162 -3.88 11.49 19.88
C PRO A 162 -2.35 11.60 19.84
N ASP A 163 -1.75 10.96 18.84
CA ASP A 163 -0.33 11.13 18.50
C ASP A 163 -0.01 12.62 18.41
N THR A 164 0.92 13.05 19.26
CA THR A 164 1.56 14.36 19.18
C THR A 164 2.43 14.37 17.94
N VAL A 165 1.88 14.92 16.86
CA VAL A 165 2.67 15.31 15.70
C VAL A 165 3.53 16.50 16.15
N ALA A 166 4.83 16.27 16.34
CA ALA A 166 5.80 17.33 16.60
C ALA A 166 5.85 18.25 15.36
N PRO A 167 5.63 19.57 15.49
CA PRO A 167 5.78 20.52 14.39
C PRO A 167 7.14 21.22 14.47
N THR A 168 7.94 21.15 13.39
CA THR A 168 9.10 22.03 13.09
C THR A 168 9.44 21.81 11.60
N GLU A 169 9.59 22.79 10.70
CA GLU A 169 9.65 24.26 10.76
C GLU A 169 9.22 24.81 9.37
N GLU A 170 8.24 25.71 9.34
CA GLU A 170 8.08 26.68 8.25
C GLU A 170 8.93 27.92 8.57
N LYS A 171 9.77 28.32 7.61
CA LYS A 171 10.56 29.54 7.69
C LYS A 171 9.69 30.73 7.26
N LYS A 172 9.34 31.58 8.24
CA LYS A 172 8.76 32.91 8.07
C LYS A 172 9.75 33.84 7.35
N GLU A 173 9.29 34.52 6.31
CA GLU A 173 9.86 35.78 5.84
C GLU A 173 8.71 36.72 5.40
N GLU A 174 8.52 37.79 6.17
CA GLU A 174 7.83 39.05 5.85
C GLU A 174 8.40 40.10 6.84
N PRO A 175 8.34 41.44 6.64
CA PRO A 175 7.41 42.16 5.75
C PRO A 175 8.00 43.39 4.99
N LYS A 176 7.22 43.96 4.06
CA LYS A 176 7.01 45.42 4.02
C LYS A 176 5.76 45.80 3.23
N ALA A 177 4.98 46.69 3.84
CA ALA A 177 3.74 47.29 3.38
C ALA A 177 3.97 48.45 2.39
N ASP A 178 3.00 48.71 1.51
CA ASP A 178 2.39 50.04 1.38
C ASP A 178 0.99 49.99 0.73
N GLU A 179 0.18 50.99 1.05
CA GLU A 179 -1.27 51.16 0.91
C GLU A 179 -1.76 51.59 -0.48
N THR A 180 -3.04 51.31 -0.81
CA THR A 180 -4.02 52.16 -1.55
C THR A 180 -5.32 51.33 -1.74
N GLU A 181 -6.32 51.48 -0.87
CA GLU A 181 -7.51 52.34 -1.00
C GLU A 181 -8.51 52.00 -2.13
N LYS A 182 -9.70 51.54 -1.69
CA LYS A 182 -11.07 51.88 -2.13
C LYS A 182 -11.34 52.12 -3.62
N GLU A 183 -12.10 51.20 -4.20
CA GLU A 183 -13.22 51.36 -5.16
C GLU A 183 -13.55 49.91 -5.59
N GLU A 184 -14.65 49.28 -5.21
CA GLU A 184 -15.87 49.19 -6.02
C GLU A 184 -16.97 48.52 -5.17
N GLU A 185 -17.59 49.29 -4.28
CA GLU A 185 -18.91 48.97 -3.74
C GLU A 185 -19.94 49.76 -4.56
N ALA A 186 -20.08 49.41 -5.84
CA ALA A 186 -20.98 50.09 -6.77
C ALA A 186 -21.68 49.19 -7.82
N GLU A 187 -21.36 47.91 -7.95
CA GLU A 187 -22.03 47.01 -8.92
C GLU A 187 -23.22 46.21 -8.34
N LYS A 188 -23.63 46.45 -7.09
CA LYS A 188 -24.87 45.87 -6.52
C LYS A 188 -26.17 46.60 -6.92
N LYS A 189 -26.19 47.31 -8.05
CA LYS A 189 -27.38 48.09 -8.46
C LYS A 189 -27.87 47.94 -9.90
N ASP A 190 -27.27 47.09 -10.73
CA ASP A 190 -27.71 46.94 -12.14
C ASP A 190 -28.21 45.54 -12.55
N GLU A 191 -28.11 44.50 -11.71
CA GLU A 191 -28.71 43.19 -12.03
C GLU A 191 -30.14 42.99 -11.54
N GLU A 192 -30.63 43.78 -10.58
CA GLU A 192 -32.00 43.65 -10.06
C GLU A 192 -33.07 44.34 -10.94
N LYS A 193 -32.70 44.88 -12.10
CA LYS A 193 -33.62 45.59 -13.00
C LYS A 193 -33.89 44.91 -14.34
N LYS A 194 -33.41 43.69 -14.57
CA LYS A 194 -33.54 43.01 -15.87
C LYS A 194 -34.43 41.77 -15.92
N ASP A 195 -35.02 41.35 -14.80
CA ASP A 195 -35.94 40.19 -14.78
C ASP A 195 -37.43 40.54 -14.60
N GLU A 196 -37.79 41.83 -14.50
CA GLU A 196 -39.20 42.26 -14.43
C GLU A 196 -39.80 42.67 -15.79
N GLU A 197 -39.07 42.54 -16.90
CA GLU A 197 -39.55 42.86 -18.25
C GLU A 197 -39.50 41.64 -19.18
N LYS A 198 -40.10 40.53 -18.73
CA LYS A 198 -40.49 39.43 -19.62
C LYS A 198 -41.69 38.66 -19.07
N LYS A 199 -42.80 39.40 -18.92
CA LYS A 199 -44.13 38.82 -18.80
C LYS A 199 -45.10 39.64 -19.64
N ASP A 200 -45.20 39.26 -20.91
CA ASP A 200 -46.41 39.30 -21.76
C ASP A 200 -46.21 38.32 -22.92
#